data_AF-A0A833HMX6-F1
#
_entry.id   AF-A0A833HMX6-F1
#
_cell.length_a   1.000
_cell.length_b   1.000
_cell.length_c   1.000
_cell.angle_alpha   90.00
_cell.angle_beta   90.00
_cell.angle_gamma   90.00
#
_symmetry.space_group_name_H-M   'P 1'
#
loop_
_entity.id
_entity.type
_entity.pdbx_description
1 polymer ?
#
loop_
_entity_poly.entity_id
_entity_poly.type
_entity_poly.pdbx_seq_one_letter_code
_entity_poly.pdbx_strand_id
1 'polypeptide(L)' 'MNMDTRDMITKKLLDAQEMVRDFEMFSKNTDDQEVAKYFKEFAELSGEQARQLQRLSDKYRRQ' A
#
# COMPACT_ATOMS: atom_id res chain seq x y z
N MET A 1 4.35 -21.50 -4.21
CA MET A 1 3.80 -20.93 -2.96
C MET A 1 2.44 -21.55 -2.75
N ASN A 2 2.22 -22.25 -1.64
CA ASN A 2 0.87 -22.61 -1.17
C ASN A 2 0.43 -21.51 -0.21
N MET A 3 -0.28 -20.50 -0.73
CA MET A 3 -0.86 -19.42 0.08
C MET A 3 -2.37 -19.52 -0.05
N ASP A 4 -3.08 -19.47 1.08
CA ASP A 4 -4.52 -19.34 1.04
C ASP A 4 -4.94 -17.89 0.73
N THR A 5 -6.24 -17.64 0.56
CA THR A 5 -6.74 -16.30 0.24
C THR A 5 -6.43 -15.28 1.34
N ARG A 6 -6.43 -15.69 2.61
CA ARG A 6 -6.14 -14.81 3.74
C ARG A 6 -4.67 -14.40 3.73
N ASP A 7 -3.76 -15.32 3.44
CA ASP A 7 -2.34 -15.06 3.32
C ASP A 7 -2.05 -14.08 2.18
N MET A 8 -2.71 -14.26 1.04
CA MET A 8 -2.56 -13.37 -0.12
C MET A 8 -3.01 -11.94 0.21
N ILE A 9 -4.17 -11.77 0.85
CA ILE A 9 -4.68 -10.45 1.25
C ILE A 9 -3.75 -9.81 2.28
N THR A 10 -3.30 -10.56 3.29
CA THR A 10 -2.43 -10.04 4.34
C THR A 10 -1.09 -9.59 3.78
N LYS A 11 -0.49 -10.40 2.90
CA LYS A 11 0.75 -10.01 2.22
C LYS A 11 0.58 -8.74 1.41
N LYS A 12 -0.48 -8.64 0.59
CA LYS A 12 -0.70 -7.45 -0.23
C LYS A 12 -1.05 -6.21 0.57
N LEU A 13 -1.72 -6.36 1.71
CA LEU A 13 -1.95 -5.26 2.64
C LEU A 13 -0.63 -4.67 3.15
N LEU A 14 0.29 -5.53 3.58
CA LEU A 14 1.62 -5.11 4.04
C LEU A 14 2.43 -4.44 2.92
N ASP A 15 2.41 -5.03 1.71
CA ASP A 15 3.05 -4.44 0.53
C ASP A 15 2.51 -3.03 0.26
N ALA A 16 1.18 -2.83 0.28
CA ALA A 16 0.57 -1.53 0.04
C ALA A 16 0.93 -0.51 1.13
N GLN A 17 0.99 -0.92 2.40
CA GLN A 17 1.41 -0.07 3.52
C GLN A 17 2.89 0.31 3.45
N GLU A 18 3.75 -0.57 2.91
CA GLU A 18 5.15 -0.26 2.60
C GLU A 18 5.25 0.76 1.48
N MET A 19 4.50 0.59 0.38
CA MET A 19 4.47 1.54 -0.72
C MET A 19 4.04 2.94 -0.29
N VAL A 20 3.05 3.08 0.60
CA VAL A 20 2.70 4.39 1.18
C VAL A 20 3.91 5.04 1.83
N ARG A 21 4.62 4.31 2.68
CA ARG A 21 5.79 4.83 3.43
C ARG A 21 6.93 5.20 2.49
N ASP A 22 7.22 4.34 1.52
CA ASP A 22 8.31 4.54 0.57
C ASP A 22 8.05 5.74 -0.33
N PHE A 23 6.86 5.84 -0.93
CA PHE A 23 6.51 6.97 -1.78
C PHE A 23 6.46 8.28 -0.98
N GLU A 24 5.91 8.29 0.24
CA GLU A 24 5.96 9.47 1.10
C GLU A 24 7.40 9.88 1.42
N MET A 25 8.26 8.92 1.77
CA MET A 25 9.66 9.18 2.06
C MET A 25 10.36 9.75 0.83
N PHE A 26 10.25 9.11 -0.33
CA PHE A 26 10.94 9.55 -1.55
C PHE A 26 10.42 10.89 -2.05
N SER A 27 9.13 11.19 -1.90
CA SER A 27 8.58 12.51 -2.27
C SER A 27 9.20 13.68 -1.49
N LYS A 28 9.77 13.41 -0.31
CA LYS A 28 10.43 14.39 0.56
C LYS A 28 11.94 14.47 0.35
N ASN A 29 12.53 13.52 -0.37
CA ASN A 29 13.99 13.37 -0.51
C ASN A 29 14.50 13.54 -1.96
N THR A 30 13.61 13.74 -2.93
CA THR A 30 13.99 14.08 -4.31
C THR A 30 13.93 15.58 -4.54
N ASP A 31 14.88 16.11 -5.31
CA ASP A 31 14.90 17.52 -5.73
C ASP A 31 14.08 17.77 -7.01
N ASP A 32 13.71 16.70 -7.72
CA ASP A 32 12.87 16.78 -8.91
C ASP A 32 11.39 16.95 -8.51
N GLN A 33 10.82 18.10 -8.88
CA GLN A 33 9.45 18.47 -8.52
C GLN A 33 8.39 17.61 -9.20
N GLU A 34 8.62 17.15 -10.42
CA GLU A 34 7.69 16.28 -11.14
C GLU A 34 7.67 14.90 -10.50
N VAL A 35 8.85 14.35 -10.19
CA VAL A 35 8.97 13.08 -9.48
C VAL A 35 8.36 13.16 -8.08
N ALA A 36 8.62 14.24 -7.33
CA ALA A 36 8.03 14.45 -6.00
C ALA A 36 6.49 14.48 -6.05
N LYS A 37 5.92 15.12 -7.09
CA LYS A 37 4.48 15.16 -7.30
C LYS A 37 3.92 13.75 -7.53
N TYR A 38 4.49 12.99 -8.47
CA TYR A 38 3.99 11.64 -8.75
C TYR A 38 4.15 10.69 -7.56
N PHE A 39 5.23 10.79 -6.79
CA PHE A 39 5.36 10.00 -5.57
C PHE A 39 4.27 10.33 -4.54
N LYS A 40 3.87 11.60 -4.38
CA LYS A 40 2.72 11.93 -3.52
C LYS A 40 1.42 11.29 -4.01
N GLU A 41 1.15 11.39 -5.32
CA GLU A 41 -0.04 10.76 -5.93
C GLU A 41 -0.03 9.23 -5.73
N PHE A 42 1.13 8.59 -5.88
CA PHE A 42 1.26 7.15 -5.68
C PHE A 42 1.12 6.73 -4.22
N ALA A 43 1.62 7.53 -3.27
CA ALA A 43 1.38 7.29 -1.85
C ALA A 43 -0.13 7.29 -1.52
N GLU A 44 -0.90 8.24 -2.08
CA GLU A 44 -2.35 8.30 -1.90
C GLU A 44 -3.07 7.09 -2.51
N LEU A 45 -2.68 6.69 -3.72
CA LEU A 45 -3.21 5.51 -4.41
C LEU A 45 -2.92 4.22 -3.63
N SER A 46 -1.69 4.04 -3.15
CA SER A 46 -1.32 2.91 -2.30
C SER A 46 -2.08 2.93 -0.96
N GLY A 47 -2.35 4.12 -0.41
CA GLY A 47 -3.19 4.28 0.77
C GLY A 47 -4.62 3.79 0.54
N GLU A 48 -5.21 4.08 -0.61
CA GLU A 48 -6.53 3.56 -0.99
C GLU A 48 -6.51 2.04 -1.17
N GLN A 49 -5.48 1.49 -1.82
CA GLN A 49 -5.29 0.04 -1.91
C GLN A 49 -5.20 -0.61 -0.54
N ALA A 50 -4.39 -0.06 0.38
CA ALA A 50 -4.26 -0.55 1.74
C ALA A 50 -5.61 -0.53 2.49
N ARG A 51 -6.41 0.53 2.35
CA ARG A 51 -7.76 0.62 2.94
C ARG A 51 -8.69 -0.48 2.42
N GLN A 52 -8.67 -0.76 1.12
CA GLN A 52 -9.51 -1.82 0.53
C GLN A 52 -9.05 -3.22 0.98
N LEU A 53 -7.75 -3.46 1.01
CA LEU A 53 -7.15 -4.72 1.46
C LEU A 53 -7.39 -4.95 2.96
N GLN A 54 -7.37 -3.90 3.79
CA GLN A 54 -7.74 -3.98 5.21
C GLN A 54 -9.19 -4.44 5.37
N ARG A 55 -10.12 -3.86 4.61
CA ARG A 55 -11.54 -4.27 4.62
C ARG A 55 -11.72 -5.75 4.25
N LEU A 56 -10.97 -6.24 3.26
CA LEU A 56 -10.96 -7.66 2.89
C LEU A 56 -10.36 -8.54 3.99
N SER A 57 -9.23 -8.13 4.57
CA SER A 57 -8.58 -8.85 5.68
C SER A 57 -9.52 -8.99 6.87
N ASP A 58 -10.21 -7.91 7.23
CA ASP A 58 -11.18 -7.90 8.33
C ASP A 58 -12.39 -8.81 8.05
N LYS A 59 -12.84 -8.89 6.79
CA LYS A 59 -13.91 -9.81 6.38
C LYS A 59 -13.48 -11.27 6.57
N TYR A 60 -12.26 -11.63 6.16
CA TYR A 60 -11.74 -13.00 6.30
C TYR A 60 -11.38 -13.37 7.75
N ARG A 61 -11.05 -12.41 8.62
CA ARG A 61 -10.82 -12.66 10.05
C ARG A 61 -12.10 -12.93 10.85
N ARG A 62 -13.26 -12.53 10.34
CA ARG A 62 -14.59 -12.75 10.96
C ARG A 62 -15.26 -14.05 10.52
N GLN A 63 -14.66 -14.78 9.59
CA GLN A 63 -15.09 -16.11 9.14
C GLN A 63 -14.32 -17.17 9.92
#